data_AF-A0A9E3KVZ8-F1
#
_entry.id   AF-A0A9E3KVZ8-F1
#
_cell.length_a   1.000
_cell.length_b   1.000
_cell.length_c   1.000
_cell.angle_alpha   90.00
_cell.angle_beta   90.00
_cell.angle_gamma   90.00
#
_symmetry.space_group_name_H-M   'P 1'
#
loop_
_entity.id
_entity.type
_entity.pdbx_description
1 polymer ?
#
loop_
_entity_poly.entity_id
_entity_poly.type
_entity_poly.pdbx_seq_one_letter_code
_entity_poly.pdbx_strand_id
1 'polypeptide(L)'
;MKSYLLLLYRLATYNVKVIFGNKFVYFVVAAFLFFGFIITISIFEGDDDISEALIYGFLVFPGLLLIFYPMAYGIQNDDDAKMLETIFGIPNYRYKVWLVRFVLTIGVAAVILMVLGNLANLTLYRFSILPMIGQVLFPITFLSSLAFMLSTLIKNGNGTAIVLVIISFIFFVFSEPLEYSAYNIFLNPFSEPRGMSEFIWHTIIYKNRMYLIILSMLCLLYGMFNLQFREKFV
;
A
#
# COMPACT_ATOMS: atom_id res chain seq x y z
N MET A 1 -16.10 -27.67 -4.70
CA MET A 1 -16.17 -26.20 -4.55
C MET A 1 -16.37 -25.72 -3.11
N LYS A 2 -17.38 -26.20 -2.35
CA LYS A 2 -17.61 -25.77 -0.95
C LYS A 2 -16.39 -25.93 -0.02
N SER A 3 -15.62 -27.02 -0.17
CA SER A 3 -14.40 -27.26 0.64
C SER A 3 -13.27 -26.24 0.37
N TYR A 4 -13.03 -25.88 -0.90
CA TYR A 4 -12.01 -24.89 -1.26
C TYR A 4 -12.38 -23.48 -0.79
N LEU A 5 -13.65 -23.08 -0.92
CA LEU A 5 -14.14 -21.79 -0.42
C LEU A 5 -14.04 -21.70 1.10
N LEU A 6 -14.36 -22.78 1.82
CA LEU A 6 -14.21 -22.85 3.28
C LEU A 6 -12.73 -22.73 3.69
N LEU A 7 -11.82 -23.36 2.96
CA LEU A 7 -10.38 -23.31 3.23
C LEU A 7 -9.81 -21.92 2.98
N LEU A 8 -10.23 -21.27 1.88
CA LEU A 8 -9.87 -19.89 1.56
C LEU A 8 -10.41 -18.92 2.61
N TYR A 9 -11.66 -19.09 3.04
CA TYR A 9 -12.26 -18.32 4.12
C TYR A 9 -11.46 -18.44 5.42
N ARG A 10 -11.16 -19.67 5.88
CA ARG A 10 -10.34 -19.88 7.10
C ARG A 10 -8.97 -19.24 7.00
N LEU A 11 -8.31 -19.37 5.83
CA LEU A 11 -7.00 -18.77 5.59
C LEU A 11 -7.09 -17.23 5.59
N ALA A 12 -8.16 -16.66 5.04
CA ALA A 12 -8.40 -15.23 5.05
C ALA A 12 -8.68 -14.71 6.47
N THR A 13 -9.59 -15.33 7.22
CA THR A 13 -9.88 -14.94 8.60
C THR A 13 -8.64 -15.03 9.49
N TYR A 14 -7.81 -16.06 9.29
CA TYR A 14 -6.53 -16.19 9.98
C TYR A 14 -5.58 -15.04 9.64
N ASN A 15 -5.36 -14.74 8.36
CA ASN A 15 -4.47 -13.66 7.94
C ASN A 15 -4.96 -12.28 8.39
N VAL A 16 -6.27 -12.04 8.37
CA VAL A 16 -6.86 -10.80 8.92
C VAL A 16 -6.56 -10.72 10.43
N LYS A 17 -6.71 -11.81 11.18
CA LYS A 17 -6.36 -11.82 12.61
C LYS A 17 -4.87 -11.55 12.85
N VAL A 18 -3.98 -12.01 11.96
CA VAL A 18 -2.53 -11.71 12.03
C VAL A 18 -2.26 -10.25 11.69
N ILE A 19 -2.90 -9.70 10.65
CA ILE A 19 -2.75 -8.30 10.23
C ILE A 19 -3.23 -7.34 11.32
N PHE A 20 -4.42 -7.58 11.88
CA PHE A 20 -4.97 -6.78 12.98
C PHE A 20 -4.42 -7.17 14.35
N GLY A 21 -3.69 -8.27 14.43
CA GLY A 21 -2.94 -8.65 15.62
C GLY A 21 -1.78 -7.67 15.85
N ASN A 22 -1.44 -7.42 17.11
CA ASN A 22 -0.29 -6.61 17.51
C ASN A 22 -0.48 -5.10 17.22
N LYS A 23 0.54 -4.40 16.70
CA LYS A 23 0.59 -2.92 16.66
C LYS A 23 -0.11 -2.27 15.47
N PHE A 24 -0.77 -3.02 14.58
CA PHE A 24 -1.42 -2.45 13.39
C PHE A 24 -2.49 -1.40 13.72
N VAL A 25 -3.23 -1.59 14.81
CA VAL A 25 -4.25 -0.64 15.26
C VAL A 25 -3.68 0.77 15.44
N TYR A 26 -2.44 0.90 15.91
CA TYR A 26 -1.78 2.21 16.04
C TYR A 26 -1.55 2.89 14.69
N PHE A 27 -1.25 2.13 13.63
CA PHE A 27 -1.09 2.66 12.27
C PHE A 27 -2.44 3.08 11.68
N VAL A 28 -3.51 2.32 11.95
CA VAL A 28 -4.87 2.72 11.56
C VAL A 28 -5.25 4.02 12.26
N VAL A 29 -5.08 4.12 13.57
CA VAL A 29 -5.36 5.34 14.33
C VAL A 29 -4.51 6.51 13.82
N ALA A 30 -3.22 6.29 13.56
CA ALA A 30 -2.34 7.32 13.00
C ALA A 30 -2.81 7.79 11.62
N ALA A 31 -3.28 6.88 10.75
CA ALA A 31 -3.83 7.22 9.45
C ALA A 31 -5.09 8.09 9.56
N PHE A 32 -6.00 7.77 10.47
CA PHE A 32 -7.20 8.58 10.73
C PHE A 32 -6.85 9.94 11.35
N LEU A 33 -5.94 9.98 12.32
CA LEU A 33 -5.52 11.23 12.98
C LEU A 33 -4.81 12.15 12.00
N PHE A 34 -3.87 11.64 11.22
CA PHE A 34 -3.15 12.41 10.21
C PHE A 34 -4.12 12.97 9.16
N PHE A 35 -5.02 12.12 8.65
CA PHE A 35 -6.00 12.56 7.65
C PHE A 35 -6.97 13.60 8.22
N GLY A 36 -7.49 13.39 9.43
CA GLY A 36 -8.36 14.36 10.10
C GLY A 36 -7.66 15.68 10.38
N PHE A 37 -6.38 15.64 10.77
CA PHE A 37 -5.56 16.83 10.97
C PHE A 37 -5.39 17.63 9.67
N ILE A 38 -5.05 16.96 8.57
CA ILE A 38 -4.93 17.61 7.26
C ILE A 38 -6.26 18.22 6.80
N ILE A 39 -7.37 17.47 6.90
CA ILE A 39 -8.70 17.99 6.56
C ILE A 39 -9.01 19.26 7.36
N THR A 40 -8.73 19.22 8.66
CA THR A 40 -8.98 20.35 9.56
C THR A 40 -8.20 21.58 9.11
N ILE A 41 -6.90 21.43 8.82
CA ILE A 41 -6.07 22.53 8.30
C ILE A 41 -6.64 23.06 7.00
N SER A 42 -6.96 22.19 6.03
CA SER A 42 -7.48 22.65 4.72
C SER A 42 -8.80 23.41 4.82
N ILE A 43 -9.65 23.07 5.81
CA ILE A 43 -10.91 23.80 6.04
C ILE A 43 -10.63 25.17 6.69
N PHE A 44 -9.69 25.24 7.63
CA PHE A 44 -9.35 26.49 8.34
C PHE A 44 -8.57 27.48 7.48
N GLU A 45 -7.68 27.00 6.61
CA GLU A 45 -6.95 27.85 5.67
C GLU A 45 -7.88 28.44 4.60
N GLY A 46 -9.06 27.82 4.38
CA GLY A 46 -10.09 28.36 3.50
C GLY A 46 -9.65 28.39 2.04
N ASP A 47 -8.81 27.43 1.62
CA ASP A 47 -8.36 27.33 0.24
C ASP A 47 -9.56 27.12 -0.69
N ASP A 48 -9.85 28.10 -1.54
CA ASP A 48 -10.84 28.00 -2.61
C ASP A 48 -10.42 26.97 -3.70
N ASP A 49 -9.19 26.46 -3.63
CA ASP A 49 -8.56 25.54 -4.60
C ASP A 49 -8.59 24.05 -4.18
N ILE A 50 -9.46 23.67 -3.22
CA ILE A 50 -9.65 22.25 -2.88
C ILE A 50 -10.12 21.49 -4.13
N SER A 51 -9.23 20.67 -4.67
CA SER A 51 -9.40 19.94 -5.92
C SER A 51 -9.26 18.42 -5.72
N GLU A 52 -9.67 17.64 -6.72
CA GLU A 52 -9.47 16.19 -6.73
C GLU A 52 -7.98 15.82 -6.62
N ALA A 53 -7.10 16.63 -7.22
CA ALA A 53 -5.65 16.44 -7.14
C ALA A 53 -5.14 16.52 -5.70
N LEU A 54 -5.60 17.49 -4.93
CA LEU A 54 -5.18 17.67 -3.55
C LEU A 54 -5.70 16.51 -2.66
N ILE A 55 -6.94 16.08 -2.86
CA ILE A 55 -7.52 14.93 -2.14
C ILE A 55 -6.77 13.62 -2.46
N TYR A 56 -6.32 13.42 -3.70
CA TYR A 56 -5.45 12.30 -4.06
C TYR A 56 -4.20 12.27 -3.17
N GLY A 57 -3.51 13.42 -3.07
CA GLY A 57 -2.32 13.55 -2.22
C GLY A 57 -2.61 13.25 -0.75
N PHE A 58 -3.74 13.74 -0.24
CA PHE A 58 -4.16 13.50 1.15
C PHE A 58 -4.43 12.03 1.45
N LEU A 59 -4.91 11.25 0.49
CA LEU A 59 -5.21 9.83 0.67
C LEU A 59 -3.98 8.92 0.48
N VAL A 60 -2.98 9.34 -0.30
CA VAL A 60 -1.75 8.57 -0.51
C VAL A 60 -1.02 8.32 0.81
N PHE A 61 -0.85 9.34 1.65
CA PHE A 61 -0.08 9.21 2.88
C PHE A 61 -0.71 8.26 3.92
N PRO A 62 -2.02 8.35 4.27
CA PRO A 62 -2.71 7.33 5.03
C PRO A 62 -2.55 5.93 4.43
N GLY A 63 -2.62 5.81 3.10
CA GLY A 63 -2.40 4.54 2.41
C GLY A 63 -1.02 3.93 2.70
N LEU A 64 0.03 4.77 2.73
CA LEU A 64 1.40 4.33 3.07
C LEU A 64 1.48 3.80 4.50
N LEU A 65 0.90 4.52 5.46
CA LEU A 65 0.87 4.10 6.86
C LEU A 65 0.20 2.73 7.03
N LEU A 66 -0.90 2.50 6.31
CA LEU A 66 -1.67 1.25 6.39
C LEU A 66 -0.92 0.04 5.85
N ILE A 67 -0.01 0.20 4.89
CA ILE A 67 0.74 -0.93 4.31
C ILE A 67 2.09 -1.16 4.99
N PHE A 68 2.71 -0.14 5.61
CA PHE A 68 4.03 -0.27 6.22
C PHE A 68 4.09 -1.37 7.27
N TYR A 69 3.18 -1.35 8.24
CA TYR A 69 3.21 -2.31 9.33
C TYR A 69 2.98 -3.77 8.88
N PRO A 70 1.86 -4.12 8.23
CA PRO A 70 1.59 -5.52 7.88
C PRO A 70 2.60 -6.10 6.91
N MET A 71 3.23 -5.28 6.06
CA MET A 71 4.22 -5.75 5.09
C MET A 71 5.64 -5.82 5.67
N ALA A 72 6.04 -4.88 6.52
CA ALA A 72 7.37 -4.91 7.15
C ALA A 72 7.46 -5.97 8.25
N TYR A 73 6.44 -6.06 9.11
CA TYR A 73 6.45 -6.96 10.26
C TYR A 73 5.84 -8.32 9.98
N GLY A 74 5.27 -8.55 8.80
CA GLY A 74 4.59 -9.83 8.50
C GLY A 74 5.50 -11.04 8.71
N ILE A 75 6.77 -10.97 8.29
CA ILE A 75 7.71 -12.11 8.39
C ILE A 75 8.14 -12.30 9.83
N GLN A 76 8.52 -11.20 10.49
CA GLN A 76 8.92 -11.25 11.90
C GLN A 76 7.79 -11.75 12.79
N ASN A 77 6.55 -11.31 12.59
CA ASN A 77 5.41 -11.76 13.38
C ASN A 77 5.14 -13.27 13.19
N ASP A 78 5.36 -13.80 11.98
CA ASP A 78 5.23 -15.23 11.73
C ASP A 78 6.35 -16.04 12.40
N ASP A 79 7.56 -15.46 12.48
CA ASP A 79 8.72 -16.04 13.15
C ASP A 79 8.50 -16.10 14.67
N ASP A 80 8.13 -14.96 15.25
CA ASP A 80 7.84 -14.79 16.67
C ASP A 80 6.70 -15.74 17.13
N ALA A 81 5.74 -16.03 16.24
CA ALA A 81 4.64 -16.95 16.49
C ALA A 81 4.99 -18.44 16.29
N LYS A 82 6.25 -18.77 15.94
CA LYS A 82 6.70 -20.11 15.51
C LYS A 82 5.89 -20.70 14.34
N MET A 83 5.19 -19.84 13.60
CA MET A 83 4.35 -20.26 12.50
C MET A 83 5.18 -20.48 11.24
N LEU A 84 6.32 -19.78 11.08
CA LEU A 84 7.20 -19.96 9.93
C LEU A 84 7.60 -21.42 9.72
N GLU A 85 7.96 -22.15 10.78
CA GLU A 85 8.31 -23.58 10.69
C GLU A 85 7.16 -24.42 10.14
N THR A 86 5.92 -24.14 10.59
CA THR A 86 4.72 -24.84 10.13
C THR A 86 4.42 -24.50 8.66
N ILE A 87 4.56 -23.23 8.27
CA ILE A 87 4.34 -22.76 6.90
C ILE A 87 5.38 -23.35 5.94
N PHE A 88 6.65 -23.42 6.36
CA PHE A 88 7.73 -23.98 5.57
C PHE A 88 7.72 -25.52 5.53
N GLY A 89 7.15 -26.17 6.54
CA GLY A 89 7.00 -27.63 6.60
C GLY A 89 6.04 -28.21 5.56
N ILE A 90 5.09 -27.42 5.07
CA ILE A 90 4.11 -27.85 4.06
C ILE A 90 4.56 -27.39 2.66
N PRO A 91 4.84 -28.32 1.72
CA PRO A 91 5.22 -27.96 0.35
C PRO A 91 4.21 -27.03 -0.33
N ASN A 92 4.69 -26.00 -1.03
CA ASN A 92 3.88 -25.02 -1.78
C ASN A 92 2.85 -24.22 -0.96
N TYR A 93 2.87 -24.28 0.37
CA TYR A 93 1.91 -23.54 1.22
C TYR A 93 2.37 -22.10 1.49
N ARG A 94 3.67 -21.89 1.68
CA ARG A 94 4.34 -20.59 1.89
C ARG A 94 3.87 -19.48 0.94
N TYR A 95 3.89 -19.75 -0.36
CA TYR A 95 3.52 -18.78 -1.39
C TYR A 95 2.06 -18.36 -1.30
N LYS A 96 1.17 -19.32 -1.01
CA LYS A 96 -0.28 -19.07 -0.95
C LYS A 96 -0.62 -18.20 0.24
N VAL A 97 -0.04 -18.49 1.40
CA VAL A 97 -0.26 -17.69 2.62
C VAL A 97 0.19 -16.25 2.39
N TRP A 98 1.40 -16.07 1.87
CA TRP A 98 1.96 -14.74 1.64
C TRP A 98 1.23 -13.95 0.56
N LEU A 99 0.84 -14.59 -0.54
CA LEU A 99 0.07 -13.93 -1.60
C LEU A 99 -1.33 -13.54 -1.09
N VAL A 100 -2.01 -14.43 -0.35
CA VAL A 100 -3.31 -14.09 0.24
C VAL A 100 -3.17 -12.96 1.25
N ARG A 101 -2.13 -12.96 2.08
CA ARG A 101 -1.85 -11.84 3.00
C ARG A 101 -1.63 -10.53 2.27
N PHE A 102 -0.83 -10.52 1.21
CA PHE A 102 -0.58 -9.35 0.38
C PHE A 102 -1.89 -8.76 -0.16
N VAL A 103 -2.74 -9.61 -0.76
CA VAL A 103 -4.05 -9.19 -1.29
C VAL A 103 -4.96 -8.67 -0.19
N LEU A 104 -4.98 -9.33 0.99
CA LEU A 104 -5.79 -8.88 2.12
C LEU A 104 -5.31 -7.54 2.68
N THR A 105 -4.01 -7.31 2.78
CA THR A 105 -3.44 -6.03 3.22
C THR A 105 -3.89 -4.90 2.29
N ILE A 106 -3.80 -5.11 0.98
CA ILE A 106 -4.26 -4.11 -0.02
C ILE A 106 -5.78 -3.92 0.09
N GLY A 107 -6.55 -5.00 0.25
CA GLY A 107 -8.00 -4.92 0.43
C GLY A 107 -8.42 -4.16 1.69
N VAL A 108 -7.75 -4.40 2.82
CA VAL A 108 -7.98 -3.66 4.08
C VAL A 108 -7.61 -2.19 3.91
N ALA A 109 -6.47 -1.90 3.28
CA ALA A 109 -6.09 -0.53 2.97
C ALA A 109 -7.13 0.16 2.07
N ALA A 110 -7.61 -0.51 1.03
CA ALA A 110 -8.66 0.01 0.14
C ALA A 110 -9.96 0.32 0.90
N VAL A 111 -10.40 -0.56 1.80
CA VAL A 111 -11.62 -0.35 2.60
C VAL A 111 -11.45 0.85 3.53
N ILE A 112 -10.32 0.95 4.24
CA ILE A 112 -10.05 2.09 5.13
C ILE A 112 -9.95 3.39 4.32
N LEU A 113 -9.24 3.37 3.19
CA LEU A 113 -9.15 4.52 2.29
C LEU A 113 -10.51 4.91 1.70
N MET A 114 -11.41 3.97 1.44
CA MET A 114 -12.80 4.29 1.06
C MET A 114 -13.53 5.03 2.19
N VAL A 115 -13.33 4.64 3.46
CA VAL A 115 -13.92 5.37 4.60
C VAL A 115 -13.35 6.79 4.67
N LEU A 116 -12.02 6.95 4.59
CA LEU A 116 -11.37 8.27 4.58
C LEU A 116 -11.81 9.12 3.37
N GLY A 117 -11.89 8.52 2.19
CA GLY A 117 -12.36 9.18 0.97
C GLY A 117 -13.82 9.62 1.06
N ASN A 118 -14.69 8.84 1.71
CA ASN A 118 -16.07 9.27 2.00
C ASN A 118 -16.11 10.46 2.97
N LEU A 119 -15.23 10.48 3.98
CA LEU A 119 -15.12 11.62 4.89
C LEU A 119 -14.69 12.88 4.14
N ALA A 120 -13.67 12.80 3.27
CA ALA A 120 -13.26 13.93 2.42
C ALA A 120 -14.38 14.36 1.45
N ASN A 121 -15.11 13.42 0.86
CA ASN A 121 -16.25 13.73 -0.02
C ASN A 121 -17.39 14.45 0.71
N LEU A 122 -17.59 14.14 2.00
CA LEU A 122 -18.59 14.82 2.83
C LEU A 122 -18.16 16.19 3.32
N THR A 123 -16.87 16.39 3.58
CA THR A 123 -16.35 17.56 4.30
C THR A 123 -15.65 18.59 3.41
N LEU A 124 -14.95 18.15 2.36
CA LEU A 124 -14.09 18.99 1.53
C LEU A 124 -14.73 19.29 0.17
N TYR A 125 -14.66 18.33 -0.75
CA TYR A 125 -15.08 18.51 -2.15
C TYR A 125 -15.78 17.26 -2.66
N ARG A 126 -16.76 17.43 -3.56
CA ARG A 126 -17.54 16.33 -4.12
C ARG A 126 -16.80 15.69 -5.30
N PHE A 127 -16.39 14.44 -5.15
CA PHE A 127 -15.69 13.69 -6.20
C PHE A 127 -16.15 12.23 -6.29
N SER A 128 -15.73 11.56 -7.34
CA SER A 128 -15.98 10.13 -7.53
C SER A 128 -15.00 9.29 -6.73
N ILE A 129 -15.49 8.61 -5.69
CA ILE A 129 -14.65 7.87 -4.73
C ILE A 129 -13.94 6.67 -5.40
N LEU A 130 -14.65 5.87 -6.20
CA LEU A 130 -14.08 4.64 -6.77
C LEU A 130 -12.86 4.91 -7.67
N PRO A 131 -12.92 5.84 -8.66
CA PRO A 131 -11.75 6.22 -9.44
C PRO A 131 -10.59 6.74 -8.58
N MET A 132 -10.89 7.58 -7.59
CA MET A 132 -9.89 8.13 -6.67
C MET A 132 -9.12 7.03 -5.93
N ILE A 133 -9.85 6.12 -5.26
CA ILE A 133 -9.23 5.01 -4.54
C ILE A 133 -8.49 4.08 -5.50
N GLY A 134 -9.07 3.78 -6.67
CA GLY A 134 -8.41 2.97 -7.69
C GLY A 134 -7.05 3.55 -8.10
N GLN A 135 -6.97 4.87 -8.28
CA GLN A 135 -5.72 5.56 -8.61
C GLN A 135 -4.71 5.56 -7.45
N VAL A 136 -5.17 5.74 -6.21
CA VAL A 136 -4.31 5.68 -5.02
C VAL A 136 -3.75 4.27 -4.80
N LEU A 137 -4.51 3.22 -5.14
CA LEU A 137 -4.06 1.85 -4.93
C LEU A 137 -2.85 1.43 -5.79
N PHE A 138 -2.57 2.10 -6.91
CA PHE A 138 -1.38 1.78 -7.72
C PHE A 138 -0.06 2.00 -6.97
N PRO A 139 0.27 3.21 -6.46
CA PRO A 139 1.48 3.41 -5.66
C PRO A 139 1.47 2.58 -4.37
N ILE A 140 0.32 2.42 -3.72
CA ILE A 140 0.20 1.61 -2.49
C ILE A 140 0.51 0.14 -2.75
N THR A 141 0.05 -0.42 -3.87
CA THR A 141 0.36 -1.80 -4.27
C THR A 141 1.85 -1.97 -4.56
N PHE A 142 2.45 -1.01 -5.27
CA PHE A 142 3.88 -1.03 -5.53
C PHE A 142 4.69 -0.98 -4.25
N LEU A 143 4.44 -0.01 -3.37
CA LEU A 143 5.19 0.12 -2.12
C LEU A 143 4.94 -1.05 -1.17
N SER A 144 3.74 -1.64 -1.19
CA SER A 144 3.44 -2.88 -0.46
C SER A 144 4.29 -4.05 -0.96
N SER A 145 4.45 -4.19 -2.28
CA SER A 145 5.26 -5.27 -2.87
C SER A 145 6.76 -5.06 -2.59
N LEU A 146 7.22 -3.81 -2.61
CA LEU A 146 8.57 -3.43 -2.24
C LEU A 146 8.83 -3.70 -0.75
N ALA A 147 7.88 -3.36 0.12
CA ALA A 147 7.92 -3.65 1.55
C ALA A 147 8.02 -5.14 1.82
N PHE A 148 7.22 -5.94 1.13
CA PHE A 148 7.33 -7.39 1.20
C PHE A 148 8.72 -7.88 0.78
N MET A 149 9.20 -7.43 -0.38
CA MET A 149 10.53 -7.78 -0.89
C MET A 149 11.62 -7.47 0.13
N LEU A 150 11.62 -6.26 0.71
CA LEU A 150 12.59 -5.82 1.71
C LEU A 150 12.45 -6.59 3.03
N SER A 151 11.23 -6.96 3.43
CA SER A 151 11.00 -7.79 4.62
C SER A 151 11.68 -9.15 4.47
N THR A 152 11.66 -9.75 3.27
CA THR A 152 12.30 -11.05 3.01
C THR A 152 13.82 -10.97 3.01
N LEU A 153 14.38 -9.80 2.71
CA LEU A 153 15.82 -9.55 2.69
C LEU A 153 16.37 -9.27 4.08
N ILE A 154 15.72 -8.35 4.81
CA ILE A 154 16.19 -7.85 6.12
C ILE A 154 15.77 -8.78 7.26
N LYS A 155 14.57 -9.38 7.17
CA LYS A 155 14.00 -10.35 8.13
C LYS A 155 13.81 -9.80 9.55
N ASN A 156 13.89 -8.48 9.70
CA ASN A 156 13.61 -7.76 10.93
C ASN A 156 12.63 -6.64 10.61
N GLY A 157 11.46 -6.66 11.24
CA GLY A 157 10.37 -5.72 10.96
C GLY A 157 10.73 -4.27 11.27
N ASN A 158 11.48 -4.02 12.35
CA ASN A 158 11.97 -2.66 12.66
C ASN A 158 12.93 -2.17 11.57
N GLY A 159 13.90 -3.02 11.18
CA GLY A 159 14.87 -2.70 10.14
C GLY A 159 14.20 -2.44 8.78
N THR A 160 13.27 -3.30 8.39
CA THR A 160 12.48 -3.13 7.16
C THR A 160 11.64 -1.86 7.19
N ALA A 161 10.99 -1.55 8.31
CA ALA A 161 10.18 -0.34 8.44
C ALA A 161 11.03 0.93 8.28
N ILE A 162 12.20 1.00 8.90
CA ILE A 162 13.12 2.14 8.76
C ILE A 162 13.55 2.32 7.31
N VAL A 163 13.97 1.24 6.64
CA VAL A 163 14.39 1.29 5.24
C VAL A 163 13.23 1.73 4.33
N LEU A 164 12.01 1.25 4.60
CA LEU A 164 10.83 1.66 3.85
C LEU A 164 10.49 3.13 4.01
N VAL A 165 10.60 3.68 5.23
CA VAL A 165 10.39 5.10 5.49
C VAL A 165 11.40 5.93 4.70
N ILE A 166 12.69 5.55 4.73
CA ILE A 166 13.75 6.25 3.98
C ILE A 166 13.48 6.21 2.48
N ILE A 167 13.16 5.04 1.92
CA ILE A 167 12.88 4.90 0.49
C ILE A 167 11.62 5.69 0.08
N SER A 168 10.56 5.60 0.87
CA SER A 168 9.31 6.33 0.59
C SER A 168 9.52 7.84 0.66
N PHE A 169 10.34 8.31 1.60
CA PHE A 169 10.73 9.70 1.69
C PHE A 169 11.55 10.15 0.49
N ILE A 170 12.51 9.34 0.02
CA ILE A 170 13.25 9.63 -1.22
C ILE A 170 12.27 9.79 -2.39
N PHE A 171 11.36 8.84 -2.58
CA PHE A 171 10.35 8.96 -3.65
C PHE A 171 9.45 10.18 -3.50
N PHE A 172 9.13 10.58 -2.26
CA PHE A 172 8.36 11.78 -1.99
C PHE A 172 9.13 13.06 -2.39
N VAL A 173 10.42 13.16 -2.03
CA VAL A 173 11.28 14.29 -2.41
C VAL A 173 11.42 14.41 -3.93
N PHE A 174 11.50 13.28 -4.63
CA PHE A 174 11.57 13.25 -6.10
C PHE A 174 10.20 13.42 -6.78
N SER A 175 9.09 13.50 -6.04
CA SER A 175 7.75 13.57 -6.64
C SER A 175 7.51 14.88 -7.41
N GLU A 176 7.98 16.01 -6.89
CA GLU A 176 7.85 17.32 -7.54
C GLU A 176 8.78 17.47 -8.75
N PRO A 177 10.11 17.16 -8.66
CA PRO A 177 10.98 17.17 -9.84
C PRO A 177 10.53 16.23 -10.97
N LEU A 178 9.76 15.20 -10.64
CA LEU A 178 9.25 14.20 -11.59
C LEU A 178 7.75 14.37 -11.89
N GLU A 179 7.13 15.51 -11.58
CA GLU A 179 5.67 15.72 -11.72
C GLU A 179 5.12 15.29 -13.09
N TYR A 180 5.83 15.57 -14.19
CA TYR A 180 5.42 15.23 -15.56
C TYR A 180 6.05 13.95 -16.11
N SER A 181 6.64 13.14 -15.24
CA SER A 181 7.38 11.95 -15.61
C SER A 181 6.59 10.68 -15.30
N ALA A 182 6.65 9.72 -16.23
CA ALA A 182 6.08 8.39 -16.01
C ALA A 182 6.76 7.63 -14.86
N TYR A 183 7.91 8.09 -14.36
CA TYR A 183 8.65 7.46 -13.27
C TYR A 183 8.23 7.94 -11.87
N ASN A 184 7.39 8.97 -11.77
CA ASN A 184 6.92 9.45 -10.47
C ASN A 184 5.93 8.47 -9.85
N ILE A 185 6.32 7.84 -8.73
CA ILE A 185 5.46 6.86 -8.06
C ILE A 185 4.16 7.49 -7.58
N PHE A 186 4.20 8.74 -7.14
CA PHE A 186 3.05 9.48 -6.64
C PHE A 186 2.41 10.37 -7.71
N LEU A 187 2.61 10.04 -9.00
CA LEU A 187 2.04 10.78 -10.12
C LEU A 187 0.52 10.93 -9.96
N ASN A 188 0.11 12.18 -9.77
CA ASN A 188 -1.27 12.55 -9.60
C ASN A 188 -1.98 12.52 -10.95
N PRO A 189 -3.03 11.70 -11.15
CA PRO A 189 -3.72 11.65 -12.43
C PRO A 189 -4.80 12.74 -12.56
N PHE A 190 -5.13 13.44 -11.46
CA PHE A 190 -6.16 14.47 -11.40
C PHE A 190 -5.60 15.88 -11.54
N SER A 191 -4.28 16.04 -11.65
CA SER A 191 -3.66 17.34 -11.92
C SER A 191 -3.88 17.76 -13.37
N GLU A 192 -3.98 19.07 -13.58
CA GLU A 192 -4.15 19.64 -14.91
C GLU A 192 -2.89 19.47 -15.77
N PRO A 193 -3.02 19.15 -17.06
CA PRO A 193 -1.90 19.06 -17.99
C PRO A 193 -1.38 20.48 -18.34
N ARG A 194 -0.63 21.10 -17.42
CA ARG A 194 -0.09 22.46 -17.58
C ARG A 194 0.95 22.52 -18.71
N GLY A 195 0.50 22.92 -19.90
CA GLY A 195 1.36 23.14 -21.06
C GLY A 195 1.55 21.92 -21.97
N MET A 196 0.74 20.87 -21.81
CA MET A 196 0.76 19.70 -22.70
C MET A 196 -0.64 19.31 -23.14
N SER A 197 -0.76 18.61 -24.28
CA SER A 197 -2.06 18.11 -24.72
C SER A 197 -2.55 16.99 -23.78
N GLU A 198 -3.87 16.93 -23.58
CA GLU A 198 -4.53 15.90 -22.78
C GLU A 198 -4.12 14.49 -23.22
N PHE A 199 -3.93 14.28 -24.52
CA PHE A 199 -3.48 13.00 -25.07
C PHE A 199 -2.11 12.56 -24.53
N ILE A 200 -1.15 13.48 -24.46
CA ILE A 200 0.20 13.16 -23.94
C ILE A 200 0.12 12.90 -22.44
N TRP A 201 -0.68 13.68 -21.71
CA TRP A 201 -0.88 13.49 -20.28
C TRP A 201 -1.46 12.12 -19.93
N HIS A 202 -2.54 11.72 -20.61
CA HIS A 202 -3.11 10.38 -20.45
C HIS A 202 -2.11 9.27 -20.82
N THR A 203 -1.26 9.50 -21.81
CA THR A 203 -0.19 8.55 -22.17
C THR A 203 0.85 8.41 -21.04
N ILE A 204 1.21 9.51 -20.38
CA ILE A 204 2.15 9.50 -19.24
C ILE A 204 1.53 8.75 -18.06
N ILE A 205 0.28 9.06 -17.71
CA ILE A 205 -0.45 8.36 -16.64
C ILE A 205 -0.51 6.87 -16.94
N TYR A 206 -0.89 6.48 -18.16
CA TYR A 206 -0.99 5.08 -18.56
C TYR A 206 0.36 4.36 -18.41
N LYS A 207 1.45 4.95 -18.93
CA LYS A 207 2.80 4.39 -18.79
C LYS A 207 3.20 4.26 -17.33
N ASN A 208 2.92 5.26 -16.51
CA ASN A 208 3.20 5.22 -15.08
C ASN A 208 2.48 4.06 -14.39
N ARG A 209 1.17 3.89 -14.61
CA ARG A 209 0.42 2.78 -14.00
C ARG A 209 0.92 1.42 -14.47
N MET A 210 1.30 1.29 -15.74
CA MET A 210 1.94 0.08 -16.25
C MET A 210 3.28 -0.20 -15.57
N TYR A 211 4.13 0.81 -15.39
CA TYR A 211 5.41 0.66 -14.68
C TYR A 211 5.21 0.25 -13.23
N LEU A 212 4.27 0.87 -12.51
CA LEU A 212 3.95 0.50 -11.14
C LEU A 212 3.46 -0.95 -11.05
N ILE A 213 2.59 -1.41 -11.95
CA ILE A 213 2.13 -2.81 -11.97
C ILE A 213 3.29 -3.77 -12.23
N ILE A 214 4.10 -3.51 -13.27
CA ILE A 214 5.22 -4.37 -13.66
C ILE A 214 6.21 -4.48 -12.51
N LEU A 215 6.60 -3.34 -11.93
CA LEU A 215 7.54 -3.30 -10.83
C LEU A 215 6.98 -3.96 -9.57
N SER A 216 5.66 -3.82 -9.34
CA SER A 216 4.98 -4.54 -8.25
C SER A 216 5.09 -6.06 -8.41
N MET A 217 4.85 -6.56 -9.62
CA MET A 217 4.96 -8.00 -9.91
C MET A 217 6.40 -8.48 -9.72
N LEU A 218 7.40 -7.72 -10.20
CA LEU A 218 8.81 -8.09 -10.05
C LEU A 218 9.23 -8.14 -8.57
N CYS A 219 8.89 -7.12 -7.78
CA CYS A 219 9.19 -7.09 -6.34
C CYS A 219 8.49 -8.23 -5.59
N LEU A 220 7.23 -8.51 -5.92
CA LEU A 220 6.46 -9.60 -5.32
C LEU A 220 7.07 -10.97 -5.66
N LEU A 221 7.42 -11.21 -6.93
CA LEU A 221 8.08 -12.44 -7.36
C LEU A 221 9.44 -12.63 -6.68
N TYR A 222 10.22 -11.55 -6.56
CA TYR A 222 11.51 -11.59 -5.87
C TYR A 222 11.35 -11.92 -4.38
N GLY A 223 10.39 -11.28 -3.70
CA GLY A 223 10.06 -11.60 -2.31
C GLY A 223 9.65 -13.06 -2.13
N MET A 224 8.79 -13.56 -3.02
CA MET A 224 8.39 -14.97 -3.02
C MET A 224 9.58 -15.91 -3.27
N PHE A 225 10.46 -15.57 -4.21
CA PHE A 225 11.66 -16.35 -4.49
C PHE A 225 12.57 -16.45 -3.27
N ASN A 226 12.76 -15.36 -2.51
CA ASN A 226 13.56 -15.39 -1.30
C ASN A 226 13.00 -16.33 -0.23
N LEU A 227 11.67 -16.46 -0.12
CA LEU A 227 11.03 -17.44 0.78
C LEU A 227 11.30 -18.91 0.39
N GLN A 228 11.99 -19.19 -0.72
CA GLN A 228 12.40 -20.56 -1.04
C GLN A 228 13.43 -21.14 -0.07
N PHE A 229 14.35 -20.28 0.39
CA PHE A 229 15.51 -20.70 1.14
C PHE A 229 15.20 -20.73 2.63
N ARG A 230 14.59 -21.84 3.09
CA ARG A 230 14.19 -22.06 4.49
C ARG A 230 15.32 -21.78 5.50
N GLU A 231 16.54 -22.20 5.18
CA GLU A 231 17.74 -22.04 6.01
C GLU A 231 18.11 -20.59 6.32
N LYS A 232 17.57 -19.64 5.57
CA LYS A 232 17.82 -18.21 5.80
C LYS A 232 16.89 -17.61 6.85
N PHE A 233 15.85 -18.33 7.30
CA PHE A 233 14.81 -17.85 8.20
C PHE A 233 14.66 -18.70 9.47
N VAL A 234 15.51 -19.71 9.67
CA VAL A 234 15.56 -20.60 10.85
C VAL A 234 16.95 -20.51 11.45
#